data_AF-Q5V2M8-F1
#
_entry.id   AF-Q5V2M8-F1
#
_cell.length_a   1.000
_cell.length_b   1.000
_cell.length_c   1.000
_cell.angle_alpha   90.00
_cell.angle_beta   90.00
_cell.angle_gamma   90.00
#
_symmetry.space_group_name_H-M   'P 1'
#
loop_
_entity.id
_entity.type
_entity.pdbx_description
1 polymer ?
#
loop_
_entity_poly.entity_id
_entity_poly.type
_entity_poly.pdbx_seq_one_letter_code
_entity_poly.pdbx_strand_id
1 'polypeptide(L)'
;MSLSYVLPTLTYSLAASTLGLLQAIPGAFTGFRHTDSDSARGLLLGIFILTVSALLTLAVSAVFWLASFTLFRVLSRYREYAADRGAVAITGDPAALASALATIDDEMAAAPDHDLRAQDGGLDALYIAPIDETQFKDAPDFVANDVFPQTHPPTEARIERLEAMATEGPT
;
A
#
# COMPACT_ATOMS: atom_id res chain seq x y z
N MET A 1 -32.12 12.30 0.30
CA MET A 1 -31.25 12.69 1.43
C MET A 1 -29.82 12.55 0.93
N SER A 2 -29.03 13.62 0.94
CA SER A 2 -27.70 13.63 0.31
C SER A 2 -26.67 12.86 1.15
N LEU A 3 -25.97 11.92 0.50
CA LEU A 3 -24.87 11.12 1.06
C LEU A 3 -23.69 11.96 1.58
N SER A 4 -23.68 13.28 1.32
CA SER A 4 -22.64 14.24 1.68
C SER A 4 -22.38 14.36 3.18
N TYR A 5 -23.35 14.01 4.03
CA TYR A 5 -23.21 14.07 5.49
C TYR A 5 -22.78 12.75 6.11
N VAL A 6 -22.78 11.64 5.37
CA VAL A 6 -22.49 10.31 5.93
C VAL A 6 -21.04 10.23 6.43
N LEU A 7 -20.08 10.71 5.64
CA LEU A 7 -18.67 10.72 6.05
C LEU A 7 -18.45 11.63 7.27
N PRO A 8 -18.81 12.93 7.25
CA PRO A 8 -18.58 13.82 8.39
C PRO A 8 -19.25 13.35 9.69
N THR A 9 -20.49 12.84 9.60
CA THR A 9 -21.22 12.35 10.78
C THR A 9 -20.60 11.07 11.33
N LEU A 10 -20.10 10.18 10.49
CA LEU A 10 -19.42 8.95 10.91
C LEU A 10 -18.07 9.26 11.57
N THR A 11 -17.29 10.17 10.99
CA THR A 11 -16.02 10.63 11.58
C THR A 11 -16.23 11.33 12.93
N TYR A 12 -17.26 12.18 13.03
CA TYR A 12 -17.61 12.86 14.29
C TYR A 12 -18.07 11.87 15.37
N SER A 13 -18.87 10.88 15.01
CA SER A 13 -19.37 9.86 15.94
C SER A 13 -18.22 8.98 16.46
N LEU A 14 -17.29 8.60 15.59
CA LEU A 14 -16.09 7.86 15.96
C LEU A 14 -15.25 8.69 16.93
N ALA A 15 -14.93 9.96 16.59
CA ALA A 15 -14.14 10.84 17.44
C ALA A 15 -14.77 11.08 18.83
N ALA A 16 -16.10 11.28 18.88
CA ALA A 16 -16.83 11.44 20.14
C ALA A 16 -16.78 10.15 20.99
N SER A 17 -16.89 8.98 20.36
CA SER A 17 -16.78 7.69 21.06
C SER A 17 -15.38 7.46 21.64
N THR A 18 -14.33 7.81 20.88
CA THR A 18 -12.93 7.69 21.32
C THR A 18 -12.64 8.62 22.50
N LEU A 19 -13.14 9.87 22.45
CA LEU A 19 -13.01 10.83 23.54
C LEU A 19 -13.70 10.35 24.83
N GLY A 20 -14.90 9.79 24.71
CA GLY A 20 -15.63 9.21 25.84
C GLY A 20 -14.88 8.05 26.48
N LEU A 21 -14.26 7.17 25.67
CA LEU A 21 -13.44 6.07 26.17
C LEU A 21 -12.19 6.60 26.90
N LEU A 22 -11.54 7.64 26.37
CA LEU A 22 -10.34 8.23 26.95
C LEU A 22 -10.62 8.92 28.29
N GLN A 23 -11.78 9.55 28.42
CA GLN A 23 -12.23 10.16 29.68
C GLN A 23 -12.62 9.14 30.76
N ALA A 24 -12.87 7.88 30.40
CA ALA A 24 -13.12 6.81 31.37
C ALA A 24 -11.83 6.26 32.02
N ILE A 25 -10.66 6.49 31.40
CA ILE A 25 -9.36 5.97 31.86
C ILE A 25 -8.96 6.52 33.25
N PRO A 26 -9.07 7.82 33.56
CA PRO A 26 -8.73 8.33 34.90
C PRO A 26 -9.62 7.73 36.00
N GLY A 27 -10.92 7.53 35.72
CA GLY A 27 -11.85 6.89 36.65
C GLY A 27 -11.47 5.44 36.95
N ALA A 28 -11.09 4.69 35.92
CA ALA A 28 -10.57 3.33 36.05
C ALA A 28 -9.27 3.27 36.87
N PHE A 29 -8.37 4.25 36.74
CA PHE A 29 -7.12 4.34 37.51
C PHE A 29 -7.32 4.80 38.97
N THR A 30 -8.33 5.63 39.27
CA THR A 30 -8.59 6.11 40.64
C THR A 30 -9.16 5.04 41.57
N GLY A 31 -9.79 3.98 41.03
CA GLY A 31 -10.28 2.83 41.80
C GLY A 31 -9.18 1.91 42.38
N PHE A 32 -7.92 2.09 41.97
CA PHE A 32 -6.78 1.28 42.43
C PHE A 32 -6.26 1.62 43.84
N ARG A 33 -6.84 2.62 44.53
CA ARG A 33 -6.35 3.06 45.86
C ARG A 33 -6.79 2.19 47.04
N HIS A 34 -7.70 1.23 46.88
CA HIS A 34 -8.07 0.26 47.93
C HIS A 34 -8.13 -1.16 47.34
N THR A 35 -7.30 -2.06 47.88
CA THR A 35 -7.15 -3.44 47.41
C THR A 35 -8.23 -4.35 48.00
N ASP A 36 -9.46 -4.22 47.52
CA ASP A 36 -10.50 -5.24 47.72
C ASP A 36 -10.54 -6.21 46.52
N SER A 37 -11.09 -7.41 46.73
CA SER A 37 -11.20 -8.46 45.69
C SER A 37 -12.00 -8.02 44.45
N ASP A 38 -12.81 -6.95 44.57
CA ASP A 38 -13.53 -6.34 43.46
C ASP A 38 -12.61 -5.52 42.51
N SER A 39 -11.49 -4.98 43.01
CA SER A 39 -10.51 -4.26 42.19
C SER A 39 -9.78 -5.19 41.22
N ALA A 40 -9.57 -6.46 41.59
CA ALA A 40 -8.98 -7.47 40.71
C ALA A 40 -9.89 -7.80 39.51
N ARG A 41 -11.21 -7.82 39.71
CA ARG A 41 -12.19 -8.03 38.62
C ARG A 41 -12.23 -6.85 37.66
N GLY A 42 -12.13 -5.62 38.17
CA GLY A 42 -12.03 -4.41 37.36
C GLY A 42 -10.78 -4.38 36.48
N LEU A 43 -9.63 -4.82 37.02
CA LEU A 43 -8.38 -4.93 36.29
C LEU A 43 -8.47 -5.98 35.16
N LEU A 44 -9.00 -7.17 35.46
CA LEU A 44 -9.19 -8.23 34.46
C LEU A 44 -10.14 -7.79 33.33
N LEU A 45 -11.23 -7.11 33.68
CA LEU A 45 -12.16 -6.56 32.69
C LEU A 45 -11.48 -5.49 31.82
N GLY A 46 -10.67 -4.61 32.42
CA GLY A 46 -9.90 -3.60 31.70
C GLY A 46 -8.91 -4.22 30.70
N ILE A 47 -8.15 -5.23 31.12
CA ILE A 47 -7.24 -5.96 30.22
C ILE A 47 -8.02 -6.67 29.12
N PHE A 48 -9.14 -7.30 29.44
CA PHE A 48 -9.98 -7.97 28.45
C PHE A 48 -10.51 -6.99 27.39
N ILE A 49 -11.03 -5.83 27.81
CA ILE A 49 -11.52 -4.80 26.89
C ILE A 49 -10.38 -4.26 26.02
N LEU A 50 -9.21 -3.98 26.60
CA LEU A 50 -8.05 -3.47 25.85
C LEU A 50 -7.54 -4.48 24.83
N THR A 51 -7.43 -5.75 25.22
CA THR A 51 -6.97 -6.83 24.32
C THR A 51 -7.95 -7.07 23.18
N VAL A 52 -9.26 -7.15 23.47
CA VAL A 52 -10.29 -7.31 22.44
C VAL A 52 -10.31 -6.11 21.48
N SER A 53 -10.24 -4.89 22.01
CA SER A 53 -10.20 -3.66 21.21
C SER A 53 -8.96 -3.60 20.30
N ALA A 54 -7.79 -3.97 20.83
CA ALA A 54 -6.54 -4.02 20.07
C ALA A 54 -6.61 -5.05 18.94
N LEU A 55 -7.12 -6.26 19.22
CA LEU A 55 -7.29 -7.31 18.21
C LEU A 55 -8.27 -6.89 17.11
N LEU A 56 -9.39 -6.27 17.48
CA LEU A 56 -10.38 -5.78 16.52
C LEU A 56 -9.79 -4.68 15.63
N THR A 57 -9.04 -3.74 16.23
CA THR A 57 -8.35 -2.67 15.50
C THR A 57 -7.30 -3.22 14.53
N LEU A 58 -6.53 -4.22 14.95
CA LEU A 58 -5.54 -4.87 14.10
C LEU A 58 -6.23 -5.60 12.94
N ALA A 59 -7.30 -6.35 13.21
CA ALA A 59 -8.05 -7.04 12.18
C ALA A 59 -8.63 -6.08 11.12
N VAL A 60 -9.25 -4.99 11.55
CA VAL A 60 -9.78 -3.96 10.64
C VAL A 60 -8.63 -3.33 9.84
N SER A 61 -7.54 -2.94 10.49
CA SER A 61 -6.36 -2.37 9.82
C SER A 61 -5.78 -3.32 8.76
N ALA A 62 -5.67 -4.61 9.07
CA ALA A 62 -5.17 -5.62 8.14
C ALA A 62 -6.06 -5.76 6.89
N VAL A 63 -7.39 -5.70 7.06
CA VAL A 63 -8.34 -5.71 5.94
C VAL A 63 -8.17 -4.48 5.05
N PHE A 64 -8.09 -3.29 5.64
CA PHE A 64 -7.88 -2.05 4.88
C PHE A 64 -6.54 -2.03 4.16
N TRP A 65 -5.48 -2.51 4.81
CA TRP A 65 -4.15 -2.63 4.21
C TRP A 65 -4.18 -3.57 2.99
N LEU A 66 -4.73 -4.78 3.16
CA LEU A 66 -4.83 -5.76 2.07
C LEU A 66 -5.66 -5.24 0.89
N ALA A 67 -6.80 -4.58 1.18
CA ALA A 67 -7.66 -4.02 0.15
C ALA A 67 -6.98 -2.88 -0.62
N SER A 68 -6.36 -1.94 0.09
CA SER A 68 -5.67 -0.80 -0.51
C SER A 68 -4.46 -1.26 -1.33
N PHE A 69 -3.69 -2.20 -0.77
CA PHE A 69 -2.55 -2.82 -1.45
C PHE A 69 -2.95 -3.48 -2.76
N THR A 70 -3.97 -4.35 -2.72
CA THR A 70 -4.45 -5.07 -3.90
C THR A 70 -4.97 -4.10 -4.95
N LEU A 71 -5.77 -3.11 -4.52
CA LEU A 71 -6.33 -2.11 -5.43
C LEU A 71 -5.24 -1.29 -6.11
N PHE A 72 -4.25 -0.80 -5.36
CA PHE A 72 -3.14 -0.02 -5.91
C PHE A 72 -2.37 -0.83 -6.94
N ARG A 73 -2.06 -2.10 -6.62
CA ARG A 73 -1.29 -2.98 -7.52
C ARG A 73 -2.06 -3.31 -8.81
N VAL A 74 -3.37 -3.53 -8.72
CA VAL A 74 -4.22 -3.76 -9.90
C VAL A 74 -4.29 -2.50 -10.77
N LEU A 75 -4.47 -1.33 -10.16
CA LEU A 75 -4.55 -0.06 -10.89
C LEU A 75 -3.23 0.28 -11.58
N SER A 76 -2.09 0.10 -10.91
CA SER A 76 -0.78 0.35 -11.51
C SER A 76 -0.54 -0.55 -12.72
N ARG A 77 -0.81 -1.86 -12.61
CA ARG A 77 -0.71 -2.80 -13.74
C ARG A 77 -1.65 -2.45 -14.89
N TYR A 78 -2.89 -2.09 -14.58
CA TYR A 78 -3.84 -1.67 -15.61
C TYR A 78 -3.37 -0.43 -16.36
N ARG A 79 -2.77 0.53 -15.65
CA ARG A 79 -2.24 1.76 -16.25
C ARG A 79 -1.04 1.48 -17.16
N GLU A 80 -0.14 0.59 -16.78
CA GLU A 80 0.99 0.19 -17.64
C GLU A 80 0.51 -0.43 -18.96
N TYR A 81 -0.38 -1.42 -18.90
CA TYR A 81 -0.90 -2.04 -20.12
C TYR A 81 -1.77 -1.09 -20.97
N ALA A 82 -2.41 -0.10 -20.34
CA ALA A 82 -3.11 0.95 -21.07
C ALA A 82 -2.12 1.92 -21.75
N ALA A 83 -1.00 2.24 -21.08
CA ALA A 83 0.06 3.06 -21.64
C ALA A 83 0.75 2.35 -22.81
N ASP A 84 1.05 1.05 -22.70
CA ASP A 84 1.63 0.25 -23.78
C ASP A 84 0.75 0.25 -25.03
N ARG A 85 -0.55 -0.01 -24.87
CA ARG A 85 -1.51 0.09 -25.98
C ARG A 85 -1.62 1.50 -26.55
N GLY A 86 -1.61 2.51 -25.70
CA GLY A 86 -1.62 3.91 -26.13
C GLY A 86 -0.38 4.29 -26.93
N ALA A 87 0.80 3.82 -26.51
CA ALA A 87 2.06 4.02 -27.21
C ALA A 87 2.02 3.33 -28.58
N VAL A 88 1.59 2.06 -28.65
CA VAL A 88 1.41 1.34 -29.93
C VAL A 88 0.42 2.06 -30.84
N ALA A 89 -0.69 2.58 -30.31
CA ALA A 89 -1.67 3.32 -31.10
C ALA A 89 -1.10 4.63 -31.69
N ILE A 90 -0.09 5.23 -31.05
CA ILE A 90 0.57 6.47 -31.51
C ILE A 90 1.72 6.15 -32.47
N THR A 91 2.57 5.17 -32.14
CA THR A 91 3.77 4.83 -32.91
C THR A 91 3.47 3.92 -34.09
N GLY A 92 2.41 3.11 -34.00
CA GLY A 92 2.04 2.10 -34.99
C GLY A 92 2.95 0.88 -35.01
N ASP A 93 3.95 0.79 -34.12
CA ASP A 93 4.95 -0.27 -34.12
C ASP A 93 5.09 -0.90 -32.72
N PRO A 94 4.39 -2.02 -32.46
CA PRO A 94 4.53 -2.76 -31.20
C PRO A 94 5.89 -3.46 -31.03
N ALA A 95 6.56 -3.86 -32.12
CA ALA A 95 7.86 -4.52 -32.05
C ALA A 95 8.97 -3.54 -31.66
N ALA A 96 8.91 -2.30 -32.16
CA ALA A 96 9.82 -1.24 -31.72
C ALA A 96 9.68 -0.93 -30.22
N LEU A 97 8.44 -0.93 -29.69
CA LEU A 97 8.21 -0.71 -28.26
C LEU A 97 8.76 -1.87 -27.41
N ALA A 98 8.58 -3.12 -27.84
CA ALA A 98 9.15 -4.29 -27.18
C ALA A 98 10.69 -4.21 -27.11
N SER A 99 11.34 -3.89 -28.24
CA SER A 99 12.80 -3.70 -28.29
C SER A 99 13.28 -2.55 -27.41
N ALA A 100 12.53 -1.46 -27.33
CA ALA A 100 12.86 -0.33 -26.46
C ALA A 100 12.79 -0.72 -24.98
N LEU A 101 11.75 -1.46 -24.57
CA LEU A 101 11.62 -1.96 -23.20
C LEU A 101 12.77 -2.91 -22.83
N ALA A 102 13.14 -3.84 -23.71
CA ALA A 102 14.28 -4.73 -23.48
C ALA A 102 15.59 -3.95 -23.31
N THR A 103 15.82 -2.94 -24.16
CA THR A 103 17.02 -2.09 -24.06
C THR A 103 17.06 -1.33 -22.74
N ILE A 104 15.92 -0.78 -22.31
CA ILE A 104 15.81 -0.05 -21.04
C ILE A 104 16.06 -0.99 -19.84
N ASP A 105 15.49 -2.20 -19.86
CA ASP A 105 15.66 -3.19 -18.78
C ASP A 105 17.13 -3.62 -18.64
N ASP A 106 17.79 -3.88 -19.77
CA ASP A 106 19.22 -4.22 -19.81
C ASP A 106 20.11 -3.07 -19.30
N GLU A 107 19.80 -1.82 -19.69
CA GLU A 107 20.51 -0.64 -19.18
C GLU A 107 20.23 -0.37 -17.69
N MET A 108 19.03 -0.70 -17.20
CA MET A 108 18.66 -0.60 -15.78
C MET A 108 19.55 -1.49 -14.91
N ALA A 109 19.84 -2.71 -15.39
CA ALA A 109 20.71 -3.64 -14.68
C ALA A 109 22.16 -3.12 -14.55
N ALA A 110 22.56 -2.19 -15.42
CA ALA A 110 23.85 -1.51 -15.39
C ALA A 110 23.78 -0.12 -14.71
N ALA A 111 22.59 0.32 -14.30
CA ALA A 111 22.42 1.60 -13.63
C ALA A 111 23.08 1.56 -12.23
N PRO A 112 23.75 2.64 -11.79
CA PRO A 112 24.28 2.69 -10.44
C PRO A 112 23.14 2.58 -9.42
N ASP A 113 23.27 1.67 -8.44
CA ASP A 113 22.29 1.45 -7.35
C ASP A 113 22.05 2.68 -6.46
N HIS A 114 22.78 3.77 -6.68
CA HIS A 114 22.75 4.98 -5.87
C HIS A 114 22.74 6.21 -6.78
N ASP A 115 21.57 6.86 -6.93
CA ASP A 115 21.53 8.23 -7.44
C ASP A 115 22.00 9.19 -6.34
N LEU A 116 23.17 9.80 -6.57
CA LEU A 116 23.89 10.67 -5.64
C LEU A 116 23.26 12.07 -5.45
N ARG A 117 21.98 12.30 -5.81
CA ARG A 117 21.34 13.63 -5.69
C ARG A 117 20.04 13.71 -4.87
N ALA A 118 19.37 12.62 -4.52
CA ALA A 118 17.98 12.70 -4.05
C ALA A 118 17.66 11.75 -2.88
N GLN A 119 18.05 12.14 -1.67
CA GLN A 119 17.45 11.62 -0.42
C GLN A 119 15.99 12.12 -0.21
N ASP A 120 15.33 12.68 -1.22
CA ASP A 120 13.95 13.20 -1.15
C ASP A 120 13.01 12.31 -2.00
N GLY A 121 12.42 11.30 -1.35
CA GLY A 121 11.52 10.29 -1.92
C GLY A 121 10.13 10.80 -2.31
N GLY A 122 10.06 11.83 -3.15
CA GLY A 122 8.81 12.47 -3.57
C GLY A 122 8.27 12.07 -4.95
N LEU A 123 9.06 11.39 -5.79
CA LEU A 123 8.78 11.25 -7.23
C LEU A 123 8.71 9.79 -7.73
N ASP A 124 8.66 8.79 -6.84
CA ASP A 124 8.59 7.36 -7.19
C ASP A 124 7.48 7.03 -8.21
N ALA A 125 6.39 7.80 -8.21
CA ALA A 125 5.27 7.62 -9.13
C ALA A 125 5.55 8.01 -10.60
N LEU A 126 6.73 8.56 -10.91
CA LEU A 126 7.13 8.99 -12.26
C LEU A 126 8.17 8.04 -12.89
N TYR A 127 8.60 6.99 -12.19
CA TYR A 127 9.60 6.06 -12.72
C TYR A 127 8.99 5.11 -13.75
N ILE A 128 9.73 4.91 -14.84
CA ILE A 128 9.31 4.11 -16.01
C ILE A 128 9.59 2.61 -15.76
N ALA A 129 10.52 2.31 -14.86
CA ALA A 129 10.91 0.95 -14.47
C ALA A 129 10.98 0.84 -12.95
N PRO A 130 10.76 -0.37 -12.39
CA PRO A 130 10.87 -0.59 -10.96
C PRO A 130 12.33 -0.40 -10.51
N ILE A 131 12.55 0.52 -9.57
CA ILE A 131 13.82 0.62 -8.84
C ILE A 131 13.69 -0.29 -7.62
N ASP A 132 14.62 -1.22 -7.45
CA ASP A 132 14.66 -2.16 -6.30
C ASP A 132 15.01 -1.47 -4.95
N GLU A 133 14.99 -0.14 -4.89
CA GLU A 133 15.28 0.60 -3.67
C GLU A 133 14.11 0.54 -2.69
N THR A 134 14.20 -0.48 -1.84
CA THR A 134 13.45 -0.67 -0.61
C THR A 134 13.35 0.64 0.19
N GLN A 135 12.13 1.16 0.44
CA GLN A 135 11.89 2.29 1.36
C GLN A 135 12.33 2.00 2.81
N PHE A 136 12.77 0.78 3.11
CA PHE A 136 13.26 0.33 4.41
C PHE A 136 14.62 -0.38 4.25
N LYS A 137 15.69 0.36 3.95
CA LYS A 137 17.07 -0.17 3.82
C LYS A 137 17.60 -0.89 5.07
N ASP A 138 17.00 -0.65 6.25
CA ASP A 138 17.40 -1.27 7.52
C ASP A 138 16.47 -2.42 7.98
N ALA A 139 15.43 -2.74 7.21
CA ALA A 139 14.57 -3.87 7.53
C ALA A 139 15.19 -5.18 7.01
N PRO A 140 15.16 -6.29 7.77
CA PRO A 140 15.64 -7.58 7.28
C PRO A 140 14.92 -7.94 5.97
N ASP A 141 15.66 -8.48 5.00
CA ASP A 141 15.27 -8.81 3.62
C ASP A 141 13.85 -9.38 3.44
N PHE A 142 13.35 -10.10 4.45
CA PHE A 142 11.99 -10.64 4.53
C PHE A 142 10.87 -9.59 4.58
N VAL A 143 11.14 -8.35 4.98
CA VAL A 143 10.12 -7.30 5.12
C VAL A 143 10.09 -6.40 3.89
N ALA A 144 11.23 -6.14 3.26
CA ALA A 144 11.31 -5.15 2.19
C ALA A 144 10.73 -5.66 0.86
N ASN A 145 11.05 -6.90 0.48
CA ASN A 145 10.61 -7.48 -0.81
C ASN A 145 9.24 -8.16 -0.74
N ASP A 146 8.84 -8.65 0.44
CA ASP A 146 7.62 -9.44 0.63
C ASP A 146 6.41 -8.58 1.06
N VAL A 147 6.66 -7.43 1.71
CA VAL A 147 5.60 -6.50 2.18
C VAL A 147 5.35 -5.36 1.19
N PHE A 148 6.32 -4.99 0.35
CA PHE A 148 6.16 -3.99 -0.71
C PHE A 148 6.59 -4.51 -2.10
N PRO A 149 5.86 -5.49 -2.66
CA PRO A 149 6.22 -6.10 -3.92
C PRO A 149 5.98 -5.17 -5.11
N GLN A 150 6.85 -5.27 -6.12
CA GLN A 150 6.84 -4.58 -7.41
C GLN A 150 5.45 -4.04 -7.83
N THR A 151 5.39 -2.72 -7.96
CA THR A 151 4.20 -1.92 -8.33
C THR A 151 3.84 -2.05 -9.80
N HIS A 152 4.78 -2.48 -10.64
CA HIS A 152 4.62 -2.67 -12.08
C HIS A 152 4.56 -4.17 -12.42
N PRO A 153 3.94 -4.57 -13.55
CA PRO A 153 4.13 -5.91 -14.08
C PRO A 153 5.59 -6.10 -14.51
N PRO A 154 6.14 -7.33 -14.46
CA PRO A 154 7.51 -7.58 -14.90
C PRO A 154 7.67 -7.19 -16.38
N THR A 155 8.83 -6.63 -16.73
CA THR A 155 9.13 -6.12 -18.08
C THR A 155 8.93 -7.20 -19.14
N GLU A 156 9.38 -8.42 -18.87
CA GLU A 156 9.18 -9.59 -19.73
C GLU A 156 7.71 -9.82 -20.12
N ALA A 157 6.78 -9.71 -19.17
CA ALA A 157 5.35 -9.90 -19.44
C ALA A 157 4.74 -8.77 -20.28
N ARG A 158 5.37 -7.59 -20.30
CA ARG A 158 4.98 -6.50 -21.20
C ARG A 158 5.52 -6.74 -22.61
N ILE A 159 6.78 -7.19 -22.71
CA ILE A 159 7.42 -7.55 -23.99
C ILE A 159 6.62 -8.65 -24.69
N GLU A 160 6.32 -9.76 -24.00
CA GLU A 160 5.53 -10.87 -24.56
C GLU A 160 4.18 -10.39 -25.12
N ARG A 161 3.51 -9.49 -24.40
CA ARG A 161 2.23 -8.93 -24.83
C ARG A 161 2.36 -8.06 -26.07
N LEU A 162 3.43 -7.29 -26.19
CA LEU A 162 3.69 -6.43 -27.36
C LEU A 162 4.08 -7.26 -28.59
N GLU A 163 4.87 -8.31 -28.41
CA GLU A 163 5.21 -9.26 -29.48
C GLU A 163 3.96 -10.00 -30.00
N ALA A 164 3.05 -10.37 -29.09
CA ALA A 164 1.75 -10.92 -29.47
C ALA A 164 0.94 -9.93 -30.32
N MET A 165 0.88 -8.64 -29.93
CA MET A 165 0.21 -7.59 -30.73
C MET A 165 0.85 -7.39 -32.10
N ALA A 166 2.19 -7.49 -32.19
CA ALA A 166 2.90 -7.40 -33.47
C ALA A 166 2.54 -8.55 -34.43
N THR A 167 2.30 -9.74 -33.86
CA THR A 167 1.94 -10.94 -34.62
C THR A 167 0.47 -10.92 -35.07
N GLU A 168 -0.43 -10.38 -34.25
CA GLU A 168 -1.87 -10.30 -34.53
C GLU A 168 -2.24 -9.24 -35.59
N GLY A 169 -1.35 -8.27 -35.86
CA GLY A 169 -1.59 -7.14 -36.76
C GLY A 169 -2.48 -6.06 -36.14
N PRO A 170 -2.34 -4.78 -36.54
CA PRO A 170 -3.08 -3.69 -35.90
C PRO A 170 -4.59 -3.86 -36.10
N THR A 171 -5.33 -3.94 -34.98
CA THR A 171 -6.80 -3.92 -34.94
C THR A 171 -7.38 -2.54 -35.15
#